data_AF-A0A6C1S4V4-F1
#
_entry.id   AF-A0A6C1S4V4-F1
#
_cell.length_a   1.000
_cell.length_b   1.000
_cell.length_c   1.000
_cell.angle_alpha   90.00
_cell.angle_beta   90.00
_cell.angle_gamma   90.00
#
_symmetry.space_group_name_H-M   'P 1'
#
loop_
_entity.id
_entity.type
_entity.pdbx_description
1 polymer ?
#
loop_
_entity_poly.entity_id
_entity_poly.type
_entity_poly.pdbx_seq_one_letter_code
_entity_poly.pdbx_strand_id
1 'polypeptide(L)'
;MRHLVFVKRAMWSFLFLLLIAGCDDGEQALPPPSAEFEASERNIHIWDVVKFNMIPGDNEVDAEWRFEGGTPDHSDVTEPEVLYKIPGEYGVKLTVRNEAGETTIEQQRYIVVNEYDNQYGVLTDPRDEQTYKVTVIAGQYIMAQNLNFDDGKAVHYDNDPDHGEVYGRLYTWEMAVDACPPDWRLPTRSEYAMIREYLGGEYTAGGKMKLPGTDHWEEPNEWATNSSGFSAPGSGGYMPGHLEFYSLGESATYWTKTETIYGNAWSMALMTKNGRMAIQNTTDKSQWFSVRCIKD
;
A
#
# COMPACT_ATOMS: atom_id res chain seq x y z
N MET A 1 55.80 47.92 66.55
CA MET A 1 55.31 47.05 65.46
C MET A 1 56.28 45.87 65.34
N ARG A 2 56.55 45.13 66.43
CA ARG A 2 55.87 43.93 66.96
C ARG A 2 55.69 42.81 65.91
N HIS A 3 56.22 41.59 66.05
CA HIS A 3 57.41 41.00 66.72
C HIS A 3 57.45 39.53 66.23
N LEU A 4 58.65 38.93 66.22
CA LEU A 4 58.96 37.51 65.92
C LEU A 4 58.07 36.48 66.64
N VAL A 5 58.03 35.22 66.15
CA VAL A 5 58.65 34.01 66.79
C VAL A 5 58.38 32.73 65.98
N PHE A 6 59.43 31.94 65.75
CA PHE A 6 59.46 30.52 65.33
C PHE A 6 59.09 29.60 66.50
N VAL A 7 58.31 28.51 66.35
CA VAL A 7 58.48 27.22 67.08
C VAL A 7 57.67 26.08 66.42
N LYS A 8 58.25 24.88 66.46
CA LYS A 8 57.81 23.55 66.00
C LYS A 8 56.66 22.91 66.82
N ARG A 9 55.90 22.04 66.13
CA ARG A 9 55.21 20.79 66.55
C ARG A 9 54.67 20.66 67.98
N ALA A 10 53.38 20.35 68.08
CA ALA A 10 52.86 19.30 68.97
C ALA A 10 51.56 18.71 68.40
N MET A 11 51.55 17.40 68.15
CA MET A 11 50.33 16.59 67.99
C MET A 11 49.60 16.54 69.33
N TRP A 12 48.28 16.68 69.32
CA TRP A 12 47.37 15.97 70.23
C TRP A 12 46.04 15.72 69.53
N SER A 13 45.48 14.56 69.82
CA SER A 13 44.46 13.85 69.06
C SER A 13 43.10 13.91 69.75
N PHE A 14 42.06 13.64 68.96
CA PHE A 14 40.65 13.35 69.30
C PHE A 14 39.77 14.50 69.83
N LEU A 15 38.82 14.94 68.99
CA LEU A 15 37.45 14.40 68.98
C LEU A 15 36.73 14.86 67.71
N PHE A 16 36.34 13.91 66.86
CA PHE A 16 35.54 14.15 65.66
C PHE A 16 34.07 14.31 66.10
N LEU A 17 33.56 15.54 66.17
CA LEU A 17 32.12 15.75 66.17
C LEU A 17 31.69 16.00 64.73
N LEU A 18 31.10 14.96 64.13
CA LEU A 18 30.42 15.02 62.84
C LEU A 18 29.21 15.96 63.02
N LEU A 19 29.30 17.19 62.54
CA LEU A 19 28.12 17.98 62.24
C LEU A 19 27.51 17.37 60.98
N ILE A 20 26.55 16.47 61.18
CA ILE A 20 25.66 16.02 60.12
C ILE A 20 24.81 17.23 59.77
N ALA A 21 25.19 17.96 58.72
CA ALA A 21 24.23 18.78 58.00
C ALA A 21 23.17 17.80 57.51
N GLY A 22 21.94 17.94 58.00
CA GLY A 22 20.80 17.23 57.43
C GLY A 22 20.74 17.60 55.95
N CYS A 23 20.96 16.61 55.09
CA CYS A 23 20.57 16.69 53.70
C CYS A 23 19.04 16.68 53.72
N ASP A 24 18.45 17.85 53.52
CA ASP A 24 17.04 17.97 53.15
C ASP A 24 16.95 17.40 51.73
N ASP A 25 16.80 16.08 51.63
CA ASP A 25 16.48 15.42 50.37
C ASP A 25 15.03 15.76 50.05
N GLY A 26 14.82 17.02 49.62
CA GLY A 26 13.56 17.48 49.07
C GLY A 26 13.25 16.63 47.86
N GLU A 27 12.31 15.71 48.02
CA GLU A 27 11.72 14.94 46.94
C GLU A 27 11.21 15.94 45.89
N GLN A 28 11.97 16.11 44.81
CA GLN A 28 11.57 16.98 43.71
C GLN A 28 10.31 16.36 43.10
N ALA A 29 9.20 17.08 43.20
CA ALA A 29 7.94 16.67 42.59
C ALA A 29 8.18 16.39 41.10
N LEU A 30 7.74 15.21 40.64
CA LEU A 30 7.84 14.82 39.24
C LEU A 30 7.20 15.92 38.36
N PRO A 31 7.89 16.41 37.32
CA PRO A 31 7.31 17.42 36.45
C PRO A 31 6.19 16.80 35.60
N PRO A 32 5.24 17.63 35.10
CA PRO A 32 4.24 17.19 34.14
C PRO A 32 4.89 16.46 32.95
N PRO A 33 4.21 15.47 32.35
CA PRO A 33 4.78 14.72 31.24
C PRO A 33 4.98 15.65 30.03
N SER A 34 6.03 15.43 29.26
CA SER A 34 6.29 16.16 28.02
C SER A 34 6.77 15.20 26.95
N ALA A 35 6.40 15.50 25.71
CA ALA A 35 6.82 14.76 24.54
C ALA A 35 6.72 15.65 23.29
N GLU A 36 7.30 15.18 22.21
CA GLU A 36 7.06 15.64 20.85
C GLU A 36 6.66 14.45 19.98
N PHE A 37 6.15 14.72 18.78
CA PHE A 37 5.95 13.66 17.79
C PHE A 37 6.30 14.08 16.38
N GLU A 38 6.73 13.09 15.61
CA GLU A 38 7.01 13.21 14.19
C GLU A 38 6.32 12.11 13.37
N ALA A 39 6.16 12.38 12.08
CA ALA A 39 5.71 11.41 11.08
C ALA A 39 6.81 11.22 10.05
N SER A 40 6.89 10.01 9.48
CA SER A 40 7.85 9.67 8.43
C SER A 40 7.71 10.54 7.17
N GLU A 41 6.49 10.95 6.84
CA GLU A 41 6.16 11.91 5.78
C GLU A 41 4.82 12.58 6.15
N ARG A 42 4.64 13.84 5.76
CA ARG A 42 3.41 14.61 6.01
C ARG A 42 2.61 14.85 4.74
N ASN A 43 3.25 14.88 3.58
CA ASN A 43 2.56 14.93 2.28
C ASN A 43 2.62 13.55 1.63
N ILE A 44 1.54 12.79 1.79
CA ILE A 44 1.43 11.42 1.34
C ILE A 44 0.37 11.30 0.25
N HIS A 45 0.27 10.11 -0.33
CA HIS A 45 -0.85 9.71 -1.16
C HIS A 45 -1.75 8.74 -0.39
N ILE A 46 -2.98 8.61 -0.85
CA ILE A 46 -3.89 7.55 -0.39
C ILE A 46 -3.19 6.18 -0.44
N TRP A 47 -3.49 5.35 0.56
CA TRP A 47 -2.91 4.03 0.82
C TRP A 47 -1.45 4.01 1.30
N ASP A 48 -0.81 5.16 1.51
CA ASP A 48 0.47 5.21 2.18
C ASP A 48 0.33 4.88 3.67
N VAL A 49 1.30 4.13 4.18
CA VAL A 49 1.46 3.86 5.61
C VAL A 49 2.43 4.89 6.18
N VAL A 50 1.94 5.72 7.09
CA VAL A 50 2.74 6.69 7.84
C VAL A 50 3.23 6.05 9.13
N LYS A 51 4.53 6.12 9.37
CA LYS A 51 5.11 5.76 10.67
C LYS A 51 5.16 7.00 11.53
N PHE A 52 4.58 6.92 12.72
CA PHE A 52 4.71 7.97 13.73
C PHE A 52 5.73 7.56 14.76
N ASN A 53 6.37 8.55 15.37
CA ASN A 53 7.32 8.35 16.45
C ASN A 53 7.05 9.36 17.56
N MET A 54 6.93 8.89 18.80
CA MET A 54 6.92 9.74 19.98
C MET A 54 8.35 9.95 20.49
N ILE A 55 8.69 11.20 20.78
CA ILE A 55 9.95 11.59 21.40
C ILE A 55 9.62 12.05 22.83
N PRO A 56 9.80 11.22 23.87
CA PRO A 56 9.53 11.62 25.25
C PRO A 56 10.56 12.63 25.75
N GLY A 57 10.17 13.46 26.71
CA GLY A 57 11.08 14.34 27.46
C GLY A 57 11.89 13.57 28.51
N ASP A 58 12.11 14.20 29.67
CA ASP A 58 13.03 13.70 30.70
C ASP A 58 12.50 12.52 31.54
N ASN A 59 11.24 12.11 31.36
CA ASN A 59 10.61 11.05 32.18
C ASN A 59 9.89 10.01 31.33
N GLU A 60 9.76 8.81 31.87
CA GLU A 60 8.93 7.74 31.31
C GLU A 60 7.46 8.18 31.27
N VAL A 61 6.83 7.94 30.12
CA VAL A 61 5.45 8.33 29.85
C VAL A 61 4.74 7.24 29.07
N ASP A 62 3.46 7.02 29.40
CA ASP A 62 2.56 6.24 28.57
C ASP A 62 2.02 7.11 27.43
N ALA A 63 1.84 6.53 26.24
CA ALA A 63 1.34 7.21 25.05
C ALA A 63 -0.08 6.77 24.69
N GLU A 64 -0.92 7.72 24.29
CA GLU A 64 -2.21 7.46 23.66
C GLU A 64 -2.36 8.36 22.42
N TRP A 65 -2.51 7.74 21.26
CA TRP A 65 -2.65 8.40 19.97
C TRP A 65 -4.11 8.43 19.50
N ARG A 66 -4.42 9.46 18.70
CA ARG A 66 -5.59 9.53 17.82
C ARG A 66 -5.16 10.05 16.45
N PHE A 67 -5.61 9.36 15.40
CA PHE A 67 -5.33 9.66 14.00
C PHE A 67 -6.64 9.91 13.27
N GLU A 68 -6.97 11.16 12.98
CA GLU A 68 -8.18 11.49 12.22
C GLU A 68 -8.11 10.86 10.83
N GLY A 69 -9.11 10.09 10.41
CA GLY A 69 -9.11 9.44 9.08
C GLY A 69 -8.08 8.32 8.87
N GLY A 70 -7.26 8.01 9.87
CA GLY A 70 -6.28 6.93 9.85
C GLY A 70 -6.87 5.56 10.16
N THR A 71 -6.18 4.49 9.77
CA THR A 71 -6.47 3.11 10.16
C THR A 71 -5.18 2.44 10.67
N PRO A 72 -5.09 2.07 11.96
CA PRO A 72 -6.08 2.32 13.02
C PRO A 72 -6.23 3.82 13.33
N ASP A 73 -7.36 4.22 13.91
CA ASP A 73 -7.65 5.61 14.31
C ASP A 73 -7.12 5.96 15.72
N HIS A 74 -6.55 4.97 16.43
CA HIS A 74 -5.93 5.12 17.74
C HIS A 74 -4.80 4.10 17.93
N SER A 75 -3.90 4.38 18.87
CA SER A 75 -2.84 3.46 19.29
C SER A 75 -2.28 3.85 20.65
N ASP A 76 -1.63 2.91 21.32
CA ASP A 76 -0.90 3.06 22.58
C ASP A 76 0.59 2.71 22.45
N VAL A 77 1.06 2.33 21.26
CA VAL A 77 2.47 2.05 21.02
C VAL A 77 3.26 3.33 20.71
N THR A 78 4.57 3.30 20.93
CA THR A 78 5.46 4.45 20.71
C THR A 78 5.69 4.74 19.23
N GLU A 79 5.65 3.70 18.38
CA GLU A 79 5.89 3.78 16.93
C GLU A 79 4.71 3.17 16.12
N PRO A 80 3.53 3.82 16.07
CA PRO A 80 2.40 3.26 15.34
C PRO A 80 2.53 3.47 13.83
N GLU A 81 2.08 2.47 13.07
CA GLU A 81 1.92 2.54 11.61
C GLU A 81 0.45 2.78 11.26
N VAL A 82 0.16 3.83 10.48
CA VAL A 82 -1.21 4.29 10.21
C VAL A 82 -1.43 4.45 8.71
N LEU A 83 -2.49 3.81 8.21
CA LEU A 83 -2.91 3.84 6.81
C LEU A 83 -3.98 4.91 6.57
N TYR A 84 -3.79 5.81 5.60
CA TYR A 84 -4.79 6.79 5.19
C TYR A 84 -5.36 6.45 3.82
N LYS A 85 -6.69 6.31 3.69
CA LYS A 85 -7.32 5.78 2.46
C LYS A 85 -8.08 6.82 1.65
N ILE A 86 -8.34 7.98 2.24
CA ILE A 86 -9.19 9.02 1.66
C ILE A 86 -8.34 10.30 1.54
N PRO A 87 -8.43 11.04 0.42
CA PRO A 87 -7.75 12.31 0.29
C PRO A 87 -8.31 13.34 1.27
N GLY A 88 -7.45 14.17 1.82
CA GLY A 88 -7.84 15.15 2.82
C GLY A 88 -6.68 15.62 3.67
N GLU A 89 -6.99 16.44 4.65
CA GLU A 89 -6.02 16.92 5.62
C GLU A 89 -6.49 16.47 7.00
N TYR A 90 -5.60 15.84 7.76
CA TYR A 90 -5.96 15.13 8.98
C TYR A 90 -5.16 15.62 10.18
N GLY A 91 -5.86 15.79 11.31
CA GLY A 91 -5.24 16.07 12.60
C GLY A 91 -4.63 14.84 13.26
N VAL A 92 -3.57 15.05 14.03
CA VAL A 92 -2.95 14.02 14.88
C VAL A 92 -2.88 14.53 16.31
N LYS A 93 -3.26 13.67 17.25
CA LYS A 93 -3.28 13.97 18.67
C LYS A 93 -2.52 12.90 19.45
N LEU A 94 -1.59 13.34 20.29
CA LEU A 94 -0.82 12.52 21.22
C LEU A 94 -1.12 12.98 22.65
N THR A 95 -1.53 12.05 23.50
CA THR A 95 -1.69 12.28 24.94
C THR A 95 -0.65 11.45 25.68
N VAL A 96 0.20 12.11 26.47
CA VAL A 96 1.21 11.46 27.30
C VAL A 96 0.87 11.56 28.78
N ARG A 97 1.12 10.50 29.55
CA ARG A 97 0.73 10.37 30.96
C ARG A 97 1.89 9.90 31.83
N ASN A 98 2.02 10.48 33.02
CA ASN A 98 2.88 9.99 34.11
C ASN A 98 2.19 10.23 35.47
N GLU A 99 2.87 9.92 36.58
CA GLU A 99 2.32 10.12 37.93
C GLU A 99 1.97 11.58 38.26
N ALA A 100 2.60 12.55 37.59
CA ALA A 100 2.35 13.97 37.78
C ALA A 100 1.12 14.49 37.01
N GLY A 101 0.61 13.73 36.03
CA GLY A 101 -0.61 14.06 35.29
C GLY A 101 -0.58 13.65 33.82
N GLU A 102 -1.29 14.42 32.99
CA GLU A 102 -1.39 14.21 31.54
C GLU A 102 -1.02 15.49 30.77
N THR A 103 -0.46 15.33 29.58
CA THR A 103 -0.24 16.41 28.62
C THR A 103 -0.69 15.97 27.25
N THR A 104 -1.36 16.87 26.52
CA THR A 104 -1.91 16.60 25.19
C THR A 104 -1.28 17.53 24.16
N ILE A 105 -0.81 16.95 23.07
CA ILE A 105 -0.28 17.65 21.89
C ILE A 105 -1.21 17.35 20.74
N GLU A 106 -1.74 18.40 20.11
CA GLU A 106 -2.66 18.28 19.00
C GLU A 106 -2.20 19.17 17.85
N GLN A 107 -1.99 18.56 16.69
CA GLN A 107 -1.62 19.25 15.46
C GLN A 107 -2.74 19.07 14.45
N GLN A 108 -3.38 20.18 14.10
CA GLN A 108 -4.41 20.23 13.07
C GLN A 108 -3.75 20.15 11.68
N ARG A 109 -4.37 19.44 10.73
CA ARG A 109 -3.91 19.34 9.34
C ARG A 109 -2.44 18.86 9.24
N TYR A 110 -2.05 17.93 10.10
CA TYR A 110 -0.67 17.45 10.21
C TYR A 110 -0.27 16.53 9.05
N ILE A 111 -1.22 15.73 8.57
CA ILE A 111 -1.06 14.85 7.40
C ILE A 111 -1.92 15.38 6.25
N VAL A 112 -1.32 15.54 5.08
CA VAL A 112 -1.98 15.89 3.83
C VAL A 112 -1.94 14.66 2.92
N VAL A 113 -3.11 14.15 2.56
CA VAL A 113 -3.30 12.95 1.75
C VAL A 113 -3.84 13.36 0.40
N ASN A 114 -3.04 13.12 -0.64
CA ASN A 114 -3.38 13.45 -2.01
C ASN A 114 -3.96 12.23 -2.74
N GLU A 115 -4.82 12.46 -3.73
CA GLU A 115 -5.06 11.46 -4.76
C GLU A 115 -3.81 11.31 -5.62
N TYR A 116 -3.67 10.13 -6.25
CA TYR A 116 -2.73 10.01 -7.35
C TYR A 116 -3.27 10.83 -8.52
N ASP A 117 -2.43 11.70 -9.10
CA ASP A 117 -2.75 12.33 -10.37
C ASP A 117 -3.02 11.22 -11.39
N ASN A 118 -4.22 11.18 -11.96
CA ASN A 118 -4.58 10.28 -13.05
C ASN A 118 -3.79 10.68 -14.31
N GLN A 119 -2.50 10.37 -14.35
CA GLN A 119 -1.67 10.56 -15.53
C GLN A 119 -1.48 9.23 -16.25
N TYR A 120 -2.08 9.17 -17.43
CA TYR A 120 -1.84 8.09 -18.38
C TYR A 120 -0.35 8.08 -18.75
N GLY A 121 0.27 6.91 -18.60
CA GLY A 121 1.66 6.67 -18.97
C GLY A 121 1.79 5.79 -20.20
N VAL A 122 3.03 5.56 -20.62
CA VAL A 122 3.37 4.57 -21.63
C VAL A 122 4.48 3.67 -21.07
N LEU A 123 4.29 2.37 -21.25
CA LEU A 123 5.31 1.33 -21.09
C LEU A 123 5.80 0.97 -22.49
N THR A 124 7.10 1.07 -22.74
CA THR A 124 7.70 0.49 -23.95
C THR A 124 8.41 -0.78 -23.55
N ASP A 125 7.98 -1.92 -24.10
CA ASP A 125 8.62 -3.19 -23.86
C ASP A 125 9.93 -3.27 -24.66
N PRO A 126 11.11 -3.35 -24.01
CA PRO A 126 12.39 -3.37 -24.71
C PRO A 126 12.65 -4.67 -25.47
N ARG A 127 11.82 -5.69 -25.29
CA ARG A 127 11.99 -7.01 -25.93
C ARG A 127 11.45 -7.05 -27.35
N ASP A 128 10.41 -6.27 -27.64
CA ASP A 128 9.72 -6.23 -28.94
C ASP A 128 9.37 -4.81 -29.43
N GLU A 129 9.80 -3.77 -28.72
CA GLU A 129 9.52 -2.35 -28.99
C GLU A 129 8.02 -1.98 -28.93
N GLN A 130 7.15 -2.87 -28.44
CA GLN A 130 5.73 -2.59 -28.34
C GLN A 130 5.45 -1.60 -27.20
N THR A 131 4.62 -0.60 -27.50
CA THR A 131 4.20 0.40 -26.51
C THR A 131 2.80 0.10 -25.99
N TYR A 132 2.63 0.15 -24.68
CA TYR A 132 1.37 -0.07 -23.99
C TYR A 132 1.00 1.15 -23.16
N LYS A 133 -0.27 1.52 -23.17
CA LYS A 133 -0.83 2.52 -22.24
C LYS A 133 -0.78 1.98 -20.81
N VAL A 134 -0.52 2.88 -19.86
CA VAL A 134 -0.46 2.62 -18.43
C VAL A 134 -1.41 3.58 -17.71
N THR A 135 -2.01 3.13 -16.62
CA THR A 135 -2.78 3.96 -15.69
C THR A 135 -2.28 3.75 -14.26
N VAL A 136 -2.67 4.62 -13.32
CA VAL A 136 -2.38 4.49 -11.89
C VAL A 136 -3.68 4.18 -11.16
N ILE A 137 -3.71 3.08 -10.40
CA ILE A 137 -4.89 2.70 -9.59
C ILE A 137 -4.39 2.28 -8.22
N ALA A 138 -4.92 2.91 -7.16
CA ALA A 138 -4.46 2.66 -5.78
C ALA A 138 -2.93 2.79 -5.62
N GLY A 139 -2.32 3.77 -6.30
CA GLY A 139 -0.87 4.00 -6.30
C GLY A 139 -0.04 3.05 -7.15
N GLN A 140 -0.68 2.07 -7.78
CA GLN A 140 -0.01 1.08 -8.60
C GLN A 140 -0.04 1.49 -10.07
N TYR A 141 1.13 1.55 -10.72
CA TYR A 141 1.23 1.70 -12.17
C TYR A 141 0.90 0.36 -12.83
N ILE A 142 -0.23 0.28 -13.52
CA ILE A 142 -0.74 -0.94 -14.14
C ILE A 142 -1.04 -0.71 -15.62
N MET A 143 -0.78 -1.73 -16.45
CA MET A 143 -1.09 -1.66 -17.87
C MET A 143 -2.59 -1.40 -18.09
N ALA A 144 -2.90 -0.47 -18.98
CA ALA A 144 -4.24 -0.18 -19.51
C ALA A 144 -4.53 -0.93 -20.82
N GLN A 145 -3.56 -1.67 -21.37
CA GLN A 145 -3.73 -2.61 -22.47
C GLN A 145 -3.28 -4.02 -22.07
N ASN A 146 -3.88 -5.05 -22.67
CA ASN A 146 -3.44 -6.43 -22.46
C ASN A 146 -2.02 -6.61 -23.03
N LEU A 147 -1.18 -7.38 -22.35
CA LEU A 147 0.13 -7.75 -22.87
C LEU A 147 -0.04 -8.52 -24.19
N ASN A 148 0.81 -8.21 -25.18
CA ASN A 148 0.79 -8.82 -26.50
C ASN A 148 2.20 -9.31 -26.91
N PHE A 149 3.08 -9.51 -25.93
CA PHE A 149 4.43 -10.04 -26.12
C PHE A 149 4.40 -11.49 -26.61
N ASP A 150 5.09 -11.76 -27.71
CA ASP A 150 5.19 -13.09 -28.31
C ASP A 150 6.40 -13.86 -27.75
N ASP A 151 6.14 -14.81 -26.85
CA ASP A 151 7.15 -15.73 -26.30
C ASP A 151 7.35 -16.99 -27.17
N GLY A 152 6.75 -17.02 -28.37
CA GLY A 152 6.71 -18.17 -29.27
C GLY A 152 5.65 -19.22 -28.93
N LYS A 153 4.87 -19.03 -27.86
CA LYS A 153 3.82 -19.96 -27.41
C LYS A 153 2.48 -19.28 -27.21
N ALA A 154 2.45 -18.04 -26.70
CA ALA A 154 1.25 -17.27 -26.41
C ALA A 154 0.43 -17.06 -27.69
N VAL A 155 -0.89 -17.17 -27.60
CA VAL A 155 -1.77 -17.13 -28.77
C VAL A 155 -2.70 -15.93 -28.71
N HIS A 156 -3.05 -15.40 -29.88
CA HIS A 156 -4.19 -14.49 -30.00
C HIS A 156 -5.49 -15.27 -29.88
N TYR A 157 -6.57 -14.59 -29.50
CA TYR A 157 -7.90 -15.19 -29.54
C TYR A 157 -8.21 -15.69 -30.97
N ASP A 158 -8.79 -16.89 -31.11
CA ASP A 158 -9.01 -17.60 -32.38
C ASP A 158 -7.76 -17.83 -33.25
N ASN A 159 -6.56 -17.63 -32.69
CA ASN A 159 -5.30 -17.57 -33.43
C ASN A 159 -5.30 -16.50 -34.53
N ASP A 160 -6.09 -15.44 -34.37
CA ASP A 160 -6.16 -14.32 -35.31
C ASP A 160 -5.26 -13.17 -34.83
N PRO A 161 -4.18 -12.82 -35.56
CA PRO A 161 -3.32 -11.70 -35.21
C PRO A 161 -4.04 -10.35 -35.10
N ASP A 162 -5.15 -10.16 -35.81
CA ASP A 162 -5.92 -8.91 -35.78
C ASP A 162 -6.55 -8.67 -34.39
N HIS A 163 -6.74 -9.73 -33.58
CA HIS A 163 -7.17 -9.61 -32.19
C HIS A 163 -6.09 -9.07 -31.25
N GLY A 164 -4.82 -9.08 -31.65
CA GLY A 164 -3.69 -8.68 -30.80
C GLY A 164 -3.71 -7.21 -30.37
N GLU A 165 -4.23 -6.30 -31.21
CA GLU A 165 -4.26 -4.87 -30.89
C GLU A 165 -5.19 -4.56 -29.71
N VAL A 166 -6.34 -5.23 -29.64
CA VAL A 166 -7.37 -4.99 -28.62
C VAL A 166 -7.25 -5.97 -27.45
N TYR A 167 -7.22 -7.27 -27.76
CA TYR A 167 -7.31 -8.33 -26.76
C TYR A 167 -5.95 -8.84 -26.30
N GLY A 168 -4.86 -8.47 -26.99
CA GLY A 168 -3.52 -8.98 -26.71
C GLY A 168 -3.42 -10.49 -26.92
N ARG A 169 -2.44 -11.11 -26.26
CA ARG A 169 -2.29 -12.57 -26.27
C ARG A 169 -2.85 -13.20 -24.98
N LEU A 170 -3.18 -14.46 -25.09
CA LEU A 170 -3.55 -15.35 -23.99
C LEU A 170 -2.32 -16.17 -23.60
N TYR A 171 -2.10 -16.30 -22.30
CA TYR A 171 -0.94 -16.98 -21.71
C TYR A 171 -1.43 -18.03 -20.72
N THR A 172 -0.75 -19.18 -20.64
CA THR A 172 -0.88 -20.03 -19.44
C THR A 172 -0.38 -19.28 -18.21
N TRP A 173 -0.72 -19.78 -17.03
CA TRP A 173 -0.16 -19.21 -15.81
C TRP A 173 1.38 -19.28 -15.79
N GLU A 174 1.97 -20.39 -16.22
CA GLU A 174 3.44 -20.56 -16.26
C GLU A 174 4.11 -19.53 -17.16
N MET A 175 3.51 -19.25 -18.33
CA MET A 175 4.00 -18.21 -19.23
C MET A 175 3.83 -16.81 -18.61
N ALA A 176 2.67 -16.55 -17.99
CA ALA A 176 2.33 -15.26 -17.41
C ALA A 176 3.28 -14.82 -16.28
N VAL A 177 3.87 -15.76 -15.53
CA VAL A 177 4.82 -15.47 -14.44
C VAL A 177 6.04 -14.68 -14.93
N ASP A 178 6.52 -14.98 -16.15
CA ASP A 178 7.71 -14.38 -16.75
C ASP A 178 7.38 -13.51 -17.99
N ALA A 179 6.08 -13.30 -18.27
CA ALA A 179 5.64 -12.60 -19.48
C ALA A 179 5.90 -11.09 -19.43
N CYS A 180 5.94 -10.48 -18.25
CA CYS A 180 6.08 -9.02 -18.12
C CYS A 180 7.49 -8.51 -18.46
N PRO A 181 7.62 -7.28 -19.00
CA PRO A 181 8.93 -6.71 -19.34
C PRO A 181 9.77 -6.39 -18.10
N PRO A 182 11.08 -6.13 -18.26
CA PRO A 182 11.93 -5.67 -17.16
C PRO A 182 11.31 -4.49 -16.40
N ASP A 183 11.47 -4.47 -15.07
CA ASP A 183 10.86 -3.51 -14.12
C ASP A 183 9.33 -3.59 -14.01
N TRP A 184 8.73 -4.62 -14.59
CA TRP A 184 7.31 -4.93 -14.50
C TRP A 184 7.10 -6.41 -14.18
N ARG A 185 6.00 -6.70 -13.49
CA ARG A 185 5.67 -8.07 -13.10
C ARG A 185 4.17 -8.34 -13.15
N LEU A 186 3.83 -9.60 -12.99
CA LEU A 186 2.45 -10.02 -12.81
C LEU A 186 1.93 -9.53 -11.43
N PRO A 187 0.74 -8.92 -11.35
CA PRO A 187 0.14 -8.50 -10.10
C PRO A 187 -0.11 -9.70 -9.18
N THR A 188 -0.06 -9.48 -7.88
CA THR A 188 -0.43 -10.42 -6.84
C THR A 188 -1.93 -10.35 -6.55
N ARG A 189 -2.45 -11.38 -5.87
CA ARG A 189 -3.83 -11.37 -5.34
C ARG A 189 -4.09 -10.18 -4.43
N SER A 190 -3.12 -9.79 -3.61
CA SER A 190 -3.27 -8.67 -2.66
C SER A 190 -3.36 -7.33 -3.39
N GLU A 191 -2.60 -7.12 -4.45
CA GLU A 191 -2.68 -5.88 -5.25
C GLU A 191 -4.02 -5.74 -5.97
N TYR A 192 -4.54 -6.80 -6.58
CA TYR A 192 -5.90 -6.77 -7.09
C TYR A 192 -6.93 -6.55 -5.97
N ALA A 193 -6.73 -7.12 -4.77
CA ALA A 193 -7.64 -6.86 -3.66
C ALA A 193 -7.62 -5.37 -3.23
N MET A 194 -6.46 -4.71 -3.23
CA MET A 194 -6.34 -3.28 -2.96
C MET A 194 -7.02 -2.43 -4.06
N ILE A 195 -6.76 -2.75 -5.34
CA ILE A 195 -7.41 -2.10 -6.48
C ILE A 195 -8.94 -2.21 -6.37
N ARG A 196 -9.45 -3.40 -6.02
CA ARG A 196 -10.89 -3.64 -5.83
C ARG A 196 -11.49 -2.74 -4.77
N GLU A 197 -10.83 -2.66 -3.61
CA GLU A 197 -11.30 -1.85 -2.49
C GLU A 197 -11.30 -0.37 -2.86
N TYR A 198 -10.19 0.11 -3.44
CA TYR A 198 -10.05 1.48 -3.90
C TYR A 198 -11.13 1.89 -4.92
N LEU A 199 -11.51 0.98 -5.82
CA LEU A 199 -12.52 1.26 -6.82
C LEU A 199 -13.97 1.17 -6.30
N GLY A 200 -14.18 0.97 -5.00
CA GLY A 200 -15.51 0.97 -4.37
C GLY A 200 -16.06 -0.43 -4.13
N GLY A 201 -15.18 -1.43 -3.97
CA GLY A 201 -15.52 -2.77 -3.55
C GLY A 201 -15.98 -3.70 -4.67
N GLU A 202 -16.26 -4.95 -4.27
CA GLU A 202 -16.44 -6.08 -5.19
C GLU A 202 -17.50 -5.88 -6.26
N TYR A 203 -18.64 -5.25 -5.96
CA TYR A 203 -19.76 -5.10 -6.90
C TYR A 203 -19.71 -3.83 -7.76
N THR A 204 -18.73 -2.96 -7.51
CA THR A 204 -18.58 -1.67 -8.21
C THR A 204 -17.31 -1.63 -9.06
N ALA A 205 -16.22 -2.20 -8.56
CA ALA A 205 -14.89 -2.07 -9.13
C ALA A 205 -14.84 -2.54 -10.59
N GLY A 206 -15.50 -3.65 -10.93
CA GLY A 206 -15.49 -4.18 -12.28
C GLY A 206 -16.13 -3.25 -13.30
N GLY A 207 -17.21 -2.54 -12.93
CA GLY A 207 -17.82 -1.53 -13.78
C GLY A 207 -16.84 -0.38 -14.11
N LYS A 208 -16.07 0.07 -13.13
CA LYS A 208 -15.06 1.12 -13.33
C LYS A 208 -13.85 0.68 -14.17
N MET A 209 -13.60 -0.62 -14.29
CA MET A 209 -12.43 -1.19 -14.98
C MET A 209 -12.70 -1.56 -16.45
N LYS A 210 -13.94 -1.88 -16.80
CA LYS A 210 -14.31 -2.31 -18.17
C LYS A 210 -14.39 -1.14 -19.14
N LEU A 211 -14.00 -1.38 -20.40
CA LEU A 211 -14.35 -0.52 -21.52
C LEU A 211 -15.88 -0.37 -21.62
N PRO A 212 -16.40 0.85 -21.83
CA PRO A 212 -17.83 1.08 -21.97
C PRO A 212 -18.33 0.63 -23.35
N GLY A 213 -19.66 0.53 -23.49
CA GLY A 213 -20.29 0.15 -24.74
C GLY A 213 -20.17 -1.35 -25.05
N THR A 214 -20.47 -1.72 -26.29
CA THR A 214 -20.63 -3.11 -26.72
C THR A 214 -19.71 -3.52 -27.87
N ASP A 215 -18.73 -2.69 -28.21
CA ASP A 215 -17.77 -2.98 -29.29
C ASP A 215 -16.80 -4.11 -28.87
N HIS A 216 -16.48 -4.19 -27.58
CA HIS A 216 -15.53 -5.16 -27.01
C HIS A 216 -16.11 -5.93 -25.82
N TRP A 217 -17.40 -5.78 -25.58
CA TRP A 217 -18.18 -6.51 -24.59
C TRP A 217 -19.54 -6.84 -25.22
N GLU A 218 -20.07 -8.04 -24.98
CA GLU A 218 -21.43 -8.35 -25.40
C GLU A 218 -22.44 -7.54 -24.59
N GLU A 219 -23.66 -7.39 -25.12
CA GLU A 219 -24.77 -6.79 -24.37
C GLU A 219 -25.03 -7.55 -23.05
N PRO A 220 -25.38 -6.85 -21.95
CA PRO A 220 -25.76 -5.44 -21.93
C PRO A 220 -24.62 -4.47 -21.55
N ASN A 221 -23.55 -4.93 -20.90
CA ASN A 221 -22.43 -4.14 -20.37
C ASN A 221 -22.77 -2.79 -19.67
N GLU A 222 -23.96 -2.68 -19.08
CA GLU A 222 -24.56 -1.41 -18.60
C GLU A 222 -23.76 -0.68 -17.50
N TRP A 223 -22.94 -1.41 -16.72
CA TRP A 223 -22.19 -0.85 -15.60
C TRP A 223 -20.78 -0.39 -15.97
N ALA A 224 -20.35 -0.55 -17.22
CA ALA A 224 -19.00 -0.21 -17.64
C ALA A 224 -18.84 1.30 -17.84
N THR A 225 -17.94 1.91 -17.08
CA THR A 225 -17.64 3.35 -17.15
C THR A 225 -16.21 3.65 -17.56
N ASN A 226 -15.30 2.67 -17.42
CA ASN A 226 -13.86 2.83 -17.53
C ASN A 226 -13.28 4.00 -16.71
N SER A 227 -13.94 4.40 -15.62
CA SER A 227 -13.50 5.55 -14.83
C SER A 227 -12.17 5.31 -14.10
N SER A 228 -11.65 4.08 -14.04
CA SER A 228 -10.31 3.78 -13.52
C SER A 228 -9.19 3.84 -14.57
N GLY A 229 -9.55 3.93 -15.85
CA GLY A 229 -8.59 3.85 -16.96
C GLY A 229 -8.01 2.45 -17.21
N PHE A 230 -8.39 1.42 -16.43
CA PHE A 230 -7.91 0.04 -16.64
C PHE A 230 -8.24 -0.51 -18.03
N SER A 231 -9.35 -0.04 -18.63
CA SER A 231 -9.70 -0.26 -20.03
C SER A 231 -9.71 -1.75 -20.43
N ALA A 232 -10.37 -2.60 -19.63
CA ALA A 232 -10.49 -4.02 -19.93
C ALA A 232 -11.47 -4.28 -21.10
N PRO A 233 -11.03 -4.95 -22.19
CA PRO A 233 -11.93 -5.58 -23.15
C PRO A 233 -12.37 -6.97 -22.67
N GLY A 234 -13.51 -7.47 -23.12
CA GLY A 234 -13.94 -8.85 -22.91
C GLY A 234 -13.08 -9.81 -23.73
N SER A 235 -11.90 -10.17 -23.23
CA SER A 235 -10.89 -10.92 -23.97
C SER A 235 -11.14 -12.43 -24.10
N GLY A 236 -12.12 -12.96 -23.36
CA GLY A 236 -12.34 -14.39 -23.27
C GLY A 236 -11.15 -15.17 -22.70
N GLY A 237 -11.08 -16.45 -23.06
CA GLY A 237 -9.97 -17.33 -22.74
C GLY A 237 -9.82 -18.45 -23.75
N TYR A 238 -8.79 -19.28 -23.55
CA TYR A 238 -8.56 -20.48 -24.34
C TYR A 238 -8.34 -21.70 -23.45
N MET A 239 -8.99 -22.80 -23.83
CA MET A 239 -8.98 -24.08 -23.12
C MET A 239 -8.30 -25.14 -23.99
N PRO A 240 -6.99 -25.38 -23.83
CA PRO A 240 -6.24 -26.30 -24.70
C PRO A 240 -6.73 -27.74 -24.64
N GLY A 241 -7.20 -28.19 -23.48
CA GLY A 241 -7.74 -29.55 -23.32
C GLY A 241 -8.95 -29.84 -24.22
N HIS A 242 -9.65 -28.80 -24.66
CA HIS A 242 -10.81 -28.89 -25.56
C HIS A 242 -10.56 -28.23 -26.92
N LEU A 243 -9.37 -27.64 -27.13
CA LEU A 243 -9.01 -26.87 -28.33
C LEU A 243 -10.02 -25.78 -28.67
N GLU A 244 -10.55 -25.10 -27.64
CA GLU A 244 -11.67 -24.17 -27.77
C GLU A 244 -11.34 -22.80 -27.15
N PHE A 245 -11.62 -21.74 -27.92
CA PHE A 245 -11.69 -20.37 -27.43
C PHE A 245 -13.11 -20.07 -26.96
N TYR A 246 -13.25 -19.30 -25.89
CA TYR A 246 -14.56 -19.08 -25.27
C TYR A 246 -14.71 -17.67 -24.69
N SER A 247 -15.96 -17.24 -24.56
CA SER A 247 -16.37 -16.03 -23.83
C SER A 247 -15.71 -14.72 -24.28
N LEU A 248 -15.34 -14.59 -25.55
CA LEU A 248 -15.00 -13.27 -26.13
C LEU A 248 -16.20 -12.35 -25.98
N GLY A 249 -15.96 -11.11 -25.56
CA GLY A 249 -16.99 -10.12 -25.23
C GLY A 249 -17.79 -10.43 -23.95
N GLU A 250 -17.88 -11.67 -23.48
CA GLU A 250 -18.64 -12.00 -22.27
C GLU A 250 -17.84 -11.80 -20.97
N SER A 251 -16.55 -12.14 -21.00
CA SER A 251 -15.68 -12.12 -19.82
C SER A 251 -14.25 -11.70 -20.15
N ALA A 252 -13.55 -11.20 -19.13
CA ALA A 252 -12.11 -10.99 -19.17
C ALA A 252 -11.51 -11.55 -17.89
N THR A 253 -10.49 -12.40 -18.01
CA THR A 253 -9.77 -12.97 -16.87
C THR A 253 -8.30 -12.62 -16.98
N TYR A 254 -7.70 -12.30 -15.84
CA TYR A 254 -6.32 -11.85 -15.72
C TYR A 254 -5.59 -12.66 -14.67
N TRP A 255 -4.41 -13.16 -15.04
CA TRP A 255 -3.58 -13.92 -14.10
C TRP A 255 -3.05 -13.05 -12.96
N THR A 256 -2.81 -13.71 -11.82
CA THR A 256 -1.98 -13.15 -10.74
C THR A 256 -0.75 -14.03 -10.52
N LYS A 257 0.32 -13.46 -9.96
CA LYS A 257 1.53 -14.21 -9.54
C LYS A 257 1.25 -15.13 -8.35
N THR A 258 0.15 -14.91 -7.62
CA THR A 258 -0.16 -15.66 -6.41
C THR A 258 -0.73 -17.04 -6.76
N GLU A 259 0.03 -18.07 -6.43
CA GLU A 259 -0.40 -19.46 -6.56
C GLU A 259 -1.42 -19.90 -5.51
N THR A 260 -2.10 -21.00 -5.80
CA THR A 260 -2.83 -21.79 -4.81
C THR A 260 -2.32 -23.24 -4.81
N ILE A 261 -2.86 -24.05 -3.91
CA ILE A 261 -2.57 -25.48 -3.88
C ILE A 261 -3.30 -26.21 -5.03
N TYR A 262 -2.71 -27.29 -5.53
CA TYR A 262 -3.30 -28.21 -6.52
C TYR A 262 -3.45 -27.69 -7.97
N GLY A 263 -2.40 -27.13 -8.57
CA GLY A 263 -2.39 -26.82 -10.00
C GLY A 263 -3.25 -25.61 -10.42
N ASN A 264 -3.71 -24.83 -9.44
CA ASN A 264 -4.49 -23.62 -9.65
C ASN A 264 -3.68 -22.38 -9.27
N ALA A 265 -4.11 -21.22 -9.74
CA ALA A 265 -3.62 -19.93 -9.33
C ALA A 265 -4.77 -18.96 -9.06
N TRP A 266 -4.46 -17.86 -8.38
CA TRP A 266 -5.42 -16.78 -8.26
C TRP A 266 -5.54 -16.02 -9.58
N SER A 267 -6.77 -15.60 -9.90
CA SER A 267 -7.07 -14.74 -11.05
C SER A 267 -8.04 -13.62 -10.66
N MET A 268 -8.04 -12.56 -11.45
CA MET A 268 -9.06 -11.50 -11.41
C MET A 268 -9.97 -11.66 -12.63
N ALA A 269 -11.29 -11.56 -12.45
CA ALA A 269 -12.23 -11.65 -13.57
C ALA A 269 -13.32 -10.59 -13.55
N LEU A 270 -13.72 -10.20 -14.76
CA LEU A 270 -14.78 -9.25 -15.08
C LEU A 270 -15.79 -9.93 -16.02
N MET A 271 -17.07 -9.57 -15.91
CA MET A 271 -18.14 -10.10 -16.75
C MET A 271 -19.03 -8.98 -17.29
N THR A 272 -19.62 -9.16 -18.47
CA THR A 272 -20.52 -8.16 -19.07
C THR A 272 -21.74 -7.85 -18.17
N LYS A 273 -22.30 -8.88 -17.53
CA LYS A 273 -23.62 -8.83 -16.85
C LYS A 273 -23.66 -8.11 -15.49
N ASN A 274 -22.56 -7.58 -14.99
CA ASN A 274 -22.53 -6.83 -13.73
C ASN A 274 -21.30 -5.92 -13.62
N GLY A 275 -21.26 -5.11 -12.55
CA GLY A 275 -20.09 -4.29 -12.17
C GLY A 275 -19.08 -5.03 -11.28
N ARG A 276 -19.15 -6.36 -11.17
CA ARG A 276 -18.36 -7.12 -10.21
C ARG A 276 -16.92 -7.32 -10.67
N MET A 277 -15.97 -7.16 -9.75
CA MET A 277 -14.58 -7.63 -9.90
C MET A 277 -14.35 -8.84 -8.99
N ALA A 278 -14.33 -10.03 -9.59
CA ALA A 278 -14.11 -11.28 -8.88
C ALA A 278 -12.61 -11.56 -8.71
N ILE A 279 -12.21 -12.04 -7.53
CA ILE A 279 -10.87 -12.58 -7.28
C ILE A 279 -11.05 -14.06 -6.93
N GLN A 280 -10.60 -14.94 -7.82
CA GLN A 280 -10.89 -16.38 -7.81
C GLN A 280 -9.64 -17.18 -7.45
N ASN A 281 -9.80 -18.31 -6.75
CA ASN A 281 -8.69 -19.17 -6.28
C ASN A 281 -8.66 -20.57 -6.92
N THR A 282 -9.61 -20.86 -7.81
CA THR A 282 -9.80 -22.17 -8.46
C THR A 282 -9.52 -22.12 -9.96
N THR A 283 -8.70 -21.17 -10.42
CA THR A 283 -8.40 -21.02 -11.85
C THR A 283 -7.26 -21.96 -12.22
N ASP A 284 -7.56 -22.94 -13.08
CA ASP A 284 -6.64 -23.97 -13.53
C ASP A 284 -5.50 -23.36 -14.38
N LYS A 285 -4.25 -23.61 -13.98
CA LYS A 285 -3.04 -23.04 -14.61
C LYS A 285 -2.88 -23.44 -16.08
N SER A 286 -3.56 -24.49 -16.53
CA SER A 286 -3.57 -24.94 -17.93
C SER A 286 -4.47 -24.11 -18.84
N GLN A 287 -5.35 -23.28 -18.28
CA GLN A 287 -6.15 -22.31 -19.05
C GLN A 287 -5.28 -21.14 -19.52
N TRP A 288 -5.77 -20.42 -20.52
CA TRP A 288 -5.04 -19.33 -21.14
C TRP A 288 -5.84 -18.05 -21.02
N PHE A 289 -5.23 -17.05 -20.37
CA PHE A 289 -5.88 -15.78 -20.04
C PHE A 289 -4.96 -14.60 -20.31
N SER A 290 -5.55 -13.40 -20.29
CA SER A 290 -4.82 -12.17 -20.53
C SER A 290 -3.87 -11.83 -19.37
N VAL A 291 -2.84 -11.06 -19.69
CA VAL A 291 -1.88 -10.53 -18.71
C VAL A 291 -1.97 -9.01 -18.67
N ARG A 292 -1.93 -8.46 -17.45
CA ARG A 292 -1.72 -7.04 -17.18
C ARG A 292 -0.55 -6.95 -16.21
N CYS A 293 0.49 -6.22 -16.60
CA CYS A 293 1.66 -6.05 -15.75
C CYS A 293 1.50 -4.81 -14.86
N ILE A 294 2.10 -4.89 -13.67
CA ILE A 294 2.24 -3.82 -12.69
C ILE A 294 3.73 -3.48 -12.56
N LYS A 295 4.05 -2.21 -12.36
CA LYS A 295 5.44 -1.77 -12.15
C LYS A 295 5.93 -2.23 -10.78
N ASP A 296 7.19 -2.68 -10.71
CA ASP A 296 7.87 -3.01 -9.44
C ASP A 296 8.17 -1.77 -8.58
#